data_AF-A0A151ZRR4-F1
#
_entry.id   AF-A0A151ZRR4-F1
#
_cell.length_a   1.000
_cell.length_b   1.000
_cell.length_c   1.000
_cell.angle_alpha   90.00
_cell.angle_beta   90.00
_cell.angle_gamma   90.00
#
_symmetry.space_group_name_H-M   'P 1'
#
loop_
_entity.id
_entity.type
_entity.pdbx_description
1 polymer ?
#
loop_
_entity_poly.entity_id
_entity_poly.type
_entity_poly.pdbx_seq_one_letter_code
_entity_poly.pdbx_strand_id
1 'polypeptide(L)'
;MASLLEAPFKFVKVPRFRLKVPNINKPAPMFVFALVFLSYFLVSSGIIYDLIVEPPSIGYQQDERGNSRPMVFQMYRINGQFIIEGLSAGFVFALGALGVIILDFNKTKDNSYVFAVGVSLIFAAFNIAIVFLRMKIPGYSIIGGFNA
;
A
#
# COMPACT_ATOMS: atom_id res chain seq x y z
N MET A 1 -29.05 -47.28 -42.13
CA MET A 1 -29.51 -46.20 -41.22
C MET A 1 -28.42 -45.18 -40.90
N ALA A 2 -27.16 -45.59 -40.66
CA ALA A 2 -26.07 -44.65 -40.34
C ALA A 2 -25.66 -43.71 -41.49
N SER A 3 -25.74 -44.16 -42.75
CA SER A 3 -25.31 -43.36 -43.91
C SER A 3 -26.18 -42.15 -44.24
N LEU A 4 -27.46 -42.17 -43.86
CA LEU A 4 -28.39 -41.05 -44.06
C LEU A 4 -28.12 -39.90 -43.08
N LEU A 5 -27.63 -40.22 -41.87
CA LEU A 5 -27.28 -39.23 -40.85
C LEU A 5 -25.97 -38.50 -41.15
N GLU A 6 -25.08 -39.10 -41.95
CA GLU A 6 -23.79 -38.49 -42.33
C GLU A 6 -23.88 -37.57 -43.57
N ALA A 7 -24.96 -37.67 -44.35
CA ALA A 7 -25.19 -36.84 -45.53
C ALA A 7 -25.11 -35.32 -45.25
N PRO A 8 -25.78 -34.74 -44.22
CA PRO A 8 -25.68 -33.31 -43.95
C PRO A 8 -24.27 -32.85 -43.53
N PHE A 9 -23.49 -33.70 -42.85
CA PHE A 9 -22.13 -33.38 -42.40
C PHE A 9 -21.11 -33.36 -43.55
N LYS A 10 -21.43 -33.97 -44.70
CA LYS A 10 -20.60 -33.92 -45.91
C LYS A 10 -20.77 -32.61 -46.70
N PHE A 11 -21.95 -31.99 -46.59
CA PHE A 11 -22.25 -30.70 -47.23
C PHE A 11 -21.96 -29.50 -46.32
N VAL A 12 -22.10 -29.66 -45.00
CA VAL A 12 -21.75 -28.63 -44.02
C VAL A 12 -20.25 -28.72 -43.71
N LYS A 13 -19.42 -28.13 -44.57
CA LYS A 13 -18.03 -27.83 -44.20
C LYS A 13 -18.05 -26.84 -43.04
N VAL A 14 -17.53 -27.25 -41.87
CA VAL A 14 -17.34 -26.36 -40.73
C VAL A 14 -16.55 -25.14 -41.22
N PRO A 15 -17.14 -23.92 -41.18
CA PRO A 15 -16.44 -22.73 -41.64
C PRO A 15 -15.18 -22.59 -40.79
N ARG A 16 -14.02 -22.40 -41.42
CA ARG A 16 -12.79 -22.02 -40.69
C ARG A 16 -12.99 -20.61 -40.16
N PHE A 17 -13.72 -20.45 -39.07
CA PHE A 17 -13.87 -19.20 -38.35
C PHE A 17 -12.50 -18.84 -37.77
N ARG A 18 -11.74 -18.03 -38.50
CA ARG A 18 -10.60 -17.30 -37.96
C ARG A 18 -11.16 -16.22 -37.04
N LEU A 19 -11.62 -16.62 -35.86
CA LEU A 19 -12.00 -15.70 -34.78
C LEU A 19 -10.77 -14.85 -34.47
N LYS A 20 -10.75 -13.62 -34.97
CA LYS A 20 -9.82 -12.60 -34.52
C LYS A 20 -10.21 -12.26 -33.09
N VAL A 21 -9.62 -12.96 -32.13
CA VAL A 21 -9.72 -12.54 -30.73
C VAL A 21 -9.17 -11.11 -30.65
N PRO A 22 -9.86 -10.18 -29.95
CA PRO A 22 -9.34 -8.85 -29.76
C PRO A 22 -8.00 -8.99 -29.03
N ASN A 23 -6.91 -8.63 -29.71
CA ASN A 23 -5.59 -8.60 -29.11
C ASN A 23 -5.51 -7.35 -28.23
N ILE A 24 -6.03 -7.45 -27.01
CA ILE A 24 -5.90 -6.40 -26.02
C ILE A 24 -4.42 -6.38 -25.62
N ASN A 25 -3.73 -5.28 -25.95
CA ASN A 25 -2.36 -5.07 -25.51
C ASN A 25 -2.31 -5.17 -23.99
N LYS A 26 -1.58 -6.16 -23.49
CA LYS A 26 -1.42 -6.36 -22.04
C LYS A 26 -0.68 -5.14 -21.47
N PRO A 27 -1.12 -4.59 -20.33
CA PRO A 27 -0.40 -3.50 -19.70
C PRO A 27 1.01 -3.92 -19.33
N ALA A 28 1.95 -2.96 -19.33
CA ALA A 28 3.33 -3.23 -18.96
C ALA A 28 3.40 -3.76 -17.51
N PRO A 29 4.23 -4.77 -17.21
CA PRO A 29 4.34 -5.33 -15.85
C PRO A 29 4.66 -4.27 -14.79
N MET A 30 5.51 -3.30 -15.12
CA MET A 30 5.88 -2.20 -14.22
C MET A 30 4.70 -1.25 -13.94
N PHE A 31 3.80 -1.06 -14.91
CA PHE A 31 2.59 -0.25 -14.71
C PHE A 31 1.64 -0.93 -13.72
N VAL A 32 1.44 -2.25 -13.86
CA VAL A 32 0.63 -3.03 -12.91
C VAL A 32 1.25 -3.00 -11.52
N PHE A 33 2.58 -3.16 -11.42
CA PHE A 33 3.29 -3.04 -10.15
C PHE A 33 3.09 -1.67 -9.49
N ALA A 34 3.26 -0.58 -10.24
CA ALA A 34 3.06 0.77 -9.73
C ALA A 34 1.62 1.01 -9.24
N LEU A 35 0.62 0.48 -9.96
CA LEU A 35 -0.78 0.58 -9.57
C LEU A 35 -1.05 -0.20 -8.28
N VAL A 36 -0.55 -1.44 -8.17
CA VAL A 36 -0.67 -2.24 -6.94
C VAL A 36 0.03 -1.56 -5.77
N PHE A 37 1.24 -1.03 -5.96
CA PHE A 37 1.99 -0.32 -4.93
C PHE A 37 1.26 0.95 -4.46
N LEU A 38 0.70 1.72 -5.40
CA LEU A 38 -0.12 2.88 -5.08
C LEU A 38 -1.39 2.48 -4.31
N SER A 39 -2.06 1.41 -4.72
CA SER A 39 -3.25 0.90 -4.03
C SER A 39 -2.93 0.47 -2.60
N TYR A 40 -1.77 -0.18 -2.38
CA TYR A 40 -1.29 -0.56 -1.07
C TYR A 40 -1.05 0.67 -0.19
N PHE A 41 -0.41 1.71 -0.73
CA PHE A 41 -0.21 2.98 -0.04
C PHE A 41 -1.55 3.61 0.39
N LEU A 42 -2.51 3.72 -0.53
CA LEU A 42 -3.82 4.35 -0.27
C LEU A 42 -4.64 3.59 0.79
N VAL A 43 -4.61 2.26 0.75
CA VAL A 43 -5.30 1.43 1.75
C VAL A 43 -4.60 1.52 3.10
N SER A 44 -3.26 1.44 3.12
CA SER A 44 -2.47 1.49 4.35
C SER A 44 -2.50 2.87 5.02
N SER A 45 -2.69 3.95 4.25
CA SER A 45 -2.87 5.29 4.79
C SER A 45 -4.25 5.51 5.45
N GLY A 46 -5.16 4.54 5.35
CA GLY A 46 -6.47 4.63 5.99
C GLY A 46 -7.49 5.45 5.21
N ILE A 47 -7.35 5.60 3.89
CA ILE A 47 -8.32 6.37 3.07
C ILE A 47 -9.73 5.79 3.18
N ILE A 48 -9.88 4.48 3.38
CA ILE A 48 -11.18 3.85 3.61
C ILE A 48 -11.82 4.39 4.90
N TYR A 49 -11.03 4.57 5.96
CA TYR A 49 -11.49 5.17 7.20
C TYR A 49 -11.85 6.65 6.99
N ASP A 50 -11.01 7.38 6.27
CA ASP A 50 -11.24 8.80 5.97
C ASP A 50 -12.54 9.02 5.18
N LEU A 51 -12.87 8.11 4.24
CA LEU A 51 -14.10 8.17 3.44
C LEU A 51 -15.38 7.83 4.23
N ILE A 52 -15.29 6.96 5.25
CA ILE A 52 -16.46 6.52 6.01
C ILE A 52 -16.74 7.48 7.18
N VAL A 53 -15.69 7.90 7.87
CA VAL A 53 -15.80 8.63 9.13
C VAL A 53 -15.63 10.14 8.94
N GLU A 54 -15.06 10.57 7.81
CA GLU A 54 -14.79 11.98 7.49
C GLU A 54 -14.14 12.74 8.67
N PRO A 55 -13.02 12.23 9.24
CA PRO A 55 -12.35 12.87 10.36
C PRO A 55 -11.73 14.22 9.95
N PRO A 56 -11.52 15.15 10.89
CA PRO A 56 -10.85 16.40 10.58
C PRO A 56 -9.40 16.13 10.13
N SER A 57 -8.87 17.02 9.28
CA SER A 57 -7.54 16.83 8.70
C SER A 57 -6.42 16.94 9.74
N ILE A 58 -6.54 17.87 10.69
CA ILE A 58 -5.58 18.17 11.76
C ILE A 58 -6.38 18.55 13.02
N GLY A 59 -5.94 18.13 14.20
CA GLY A 59 -6.52 18.54 15.48
C GLY A 59 -5.85 19.80 16.05
N TYR A 60 -6.49 20.45 17.02
CA TYR A 60 -5.88 21.56 17.79
C TYR A 60 -6.05 21.30 19.28
N GLN A 61 -4.98 21.44 20.06
CA GLN A 61 -5.07 21.49 21.51
C GLN A 61 -4.89 22.93 21.97
N GLN A 62 -5.73 23.35 22.90
CA GLN A 62 -5.51 24.60 23.59
C GLN A 62 -4.48 24.36 24.70
N ASP A 63 -3.38 25.09 24.62
CA ASP A 63 -2.35 25.14 25.64
C ASP A 63 -2.88 25.89 26.89
N GLU A 64 -2.24 25.73 28.05
CA GLU A 64 -2.66 26.38 29.31
C GLU A 64 -2.70 27.92 29.20
N ARG A 65 -2.00 28.48 28.21
CA ARG A 65 -1.97 29.91 27.87
C ARG A 65 -3.04 30.36 26.86
N GLY A 66 -3.95 29.47 26.47
CA GLY A 66 -5.03 29.76 25.51
C GLY A 66 -4.63 29.67 24.03
N ASN A 67 -3.36 29.41 23.72
CA ASN A 67 -2.86 29.28 22.36
C ASN A 67 -3.23 27.93 21.76
N SER A 68 -3.75 27.93 20.52
CA SER A 68 -4.06 26.70 19.78
C SER A 68 -2.79 26.14 19.15
N ARG A 69 -2.34 24.96 19.61
CA ARG A 69 -1.22 24.22 19.00
C ARG A 69 -1.76 23.12 18.10
N PRO A 70 -1.27 23.00 16.85
CA PRO A 70 -1.70 21.93 15.96
C PRO A 70 -1.24 20.58 16.51
N MET A 71 -2.16 19.62 16.55
CA MET A 71 -1.93 18.24 16.91
C MET A 71 -2.11 17.35 15.69
N VAL A 72 -1.05 16.64 15.34
CA VAL A 72 -1.00 15.76 14.16
C VAL A 72 -1.50 14.35 14.47
N PHE A 73 -1.47 13.93 15.75
CA PHE A 73 -1.89 12.60 16.19
C PHE A 73 -3.05 12.70 17.19
N GLN A 74 -4.04 11.82 17.06
CA GLN A 74 -5.11 11.72 18.04
C GLN A 74 -4.70 10.82 19.22
N MET A 75 -4.09 11.44 20.24
CA MET A 75 -3.61 10.72 21.43
C MET A 75 -4.76 10.03 22.18
N TYR A 76 -4.47 8.88 22.81
CA TYR A 76 -5.38 8.08 23.64
C TYR A 76 -6.61 7.46 22.95
N ARG A 77 -6.88 7.75 21.67
CA ARG A 77 -7.97 7.14 20.90
C ARG A 77 -7.41 6.28 19.77
N ILE A 78 -7.28 4.98 20.04
CA ILE A 78 -6.67 4.00 19.11
C ILE A 78 -7.51 3.84 17.82
N ASN A 79 -8.83 3.81 17.96
CA ASN A 79 -9.78 3.60 16.84
C ASN A 79 -10.02 4.85 15.99
N GLY A 80 -9.48 6.00 16.40
CA GLY A 80 -9.60 7.24 15.65
C GLY A 80 -8.28 7.63 15.00
N GLN A 81 -8.39 8.39 13.92
CA GLN A 81 -7.25 8.81 13.12
C GLN A 81 -7.58 10.14 12.45
N PHE A 82 -6.59 11.04 12.36
CA PHE A 82 -6.66 12.19 11.46
C PHE A 82 -6.18 11.83 10.06
N ILE A 83 -6.64 12.55 9.04
CA ILE A 83 -6.23 12.30 7.64
C ILE A 83 -4.70 12.38 7.52
N ILE A 84 -4.08 13.39 8.14
CA ILE A 84 -2.62 13.57 8.09
C ILE A 84 -1.86 12.47 8.83
N GLU A 85 -2.43 11.93 9.90
CA GLU A 85 -1.85 10.83 10.68
C GLU A 85 -1.77 9.57 9.82
N GLY A 86 -2.87 9.23 9.16
CA GLY A 86 -2.97 8.11 8.23
C GLY A 86 -2.04 8.23 7.05
N LEU A 87 -2.09 9.38 6.36
CA LEU A 87 -1.25 9.64 5.20
C LEU A 87 0.24 9.56 5.55
N SER A 88 0.64 10.14 6.68
CA SER A 88 2.03 10.09 7.15
C SER A 88 2.47 8.66 7.45
N ALA A 89 1.63 7.86 8.13
CA ALA A 89 1.92 6.45 8.39
C ALA A 89 2.05 5.64 7.10
N GLY A 90 1.16 5.86 6.13
CA GLY A 90 1.22 5.24 4.80
C GLY A 90 2.53 5.54 4.08
N PHE A 91 3.02 6.78 4.15
CA PHE A 91 4.31 7.16 3.55
C PHE A 91 5.49 6.43 4.18
N VAL A 92 5.50 6.28 5.51
CA VAL A 92 6.56 5.54 6.22
C VAL A 92 6.57 4.06 5.80
N PHE A 93 5.40 3.44 5.67
CA PHE A 93 5.29 2.07 5.17
C PHE A 93 5.72 1.93 3.71
N ALA A 94 5.36 2.88 2.85
CA ALA A 94 5.80 2.89 1.45
C ALA A 94 7.33 3.06 1.34
N LEU A 95 7.94 3.91 2.16
CA LEU A 95 9.39 4.03 2.25
C LEU A 95 10.02 2.70 2.70
N GLY A 96 9.53 2.09 3.79
CA GLY A 96 10.02 0.78 4.22
C GLY A 96 9.99 -0.28 3.11
N ALA A 97 8.87 -0.35 2.36
CA ALA A 97 8.72 -1.25 1.22
C ALA A 97 9.68 -0.92 0.06
N LEU A 98 9.87 0.36 -0.26
CA LEU A 98 10.86 0.81 -1.25
C LEU A 98 12.28 0.40 -0.86
N GLY A 99 12.62 0.46 0.43
CA GLY A 99 13.91 0.01 0.94
C GLY A 99 14.18 -1.47 0.62
N VAL A 100 13.16 -2.32 0.81
CA VAL A 100 13.24 -3.75 0.46
C VAL A 100 13.39 -3.96 -1.04
N ILE A 101 12.63 -3.21 -1.86
CA ILE A 101 12.72 -3.28 -3.32
C ILE A 101 14.12 -2.88 -3.81
N ILE A 102 14.71 -1.82 -3.25
CA ILE A 102 16.06 -1.37 -3.58
C ILE A 102 17.10 -2.45 -3.26
N LEU A 103 16.94 -3.16 -2.13
CA LEU A 103 17.82 -4.28 -1.78
C LEU A 103 17.71 -5.43 -2.79
N ASP A 104 16.50 -5.74 -3.28
CA ASP A 104 16.31 -6.76 -4.29
C ASP A 104 16.96 -6.37 -5.64
N PHE A 105 16.80 -5.11 -6.05
CA PHE A 105 17.50 -4.58 -7.23
C PHE A 105 19.02 -4.64 -7.11
N ASN A 106 19.56 -4.41 -5.90
CA ASN A 106 21.00 -4.40 -5.69
C ASN A 106 21.65 -5.79 -5.82
N LYS A 107 20.90 -6.89 -5.71
CA LYS A 107 21.43 -8.26 -5.93
C LYS A 107 22.11 -8.42 -7.30
N THR A 108 21.67 -7.65 -8.29
CA THR A 108 22.20 -7.72 -9.66
C THR A 108 23.35 -6.76 -9.93
N LYS A 109 23.46 -5.67 -9.16
CA LYS A 109 24.45 -4.60 -9.37
C LYS A 109 25.63 -4.65 -8.40
N ASP A 110 25.49 -5.38 -7.30
CA ASP A 110 26.49 -5.59 -6.25
C ASP A 110 27.16 -4.28 -5.78
N ASN A 111 26.36 -3.21 -5.63
CA ASN A 111 26.86 -1.90 -5.22
C ASN A 111 26.63 -1.70 -3.71
N SER A 112 27.72 -1.55 -2.96
CA SER A 112 27.69 -1.34 -1.50
C SER A 112 26.90 -0.09 -1.09
N TYR A 113 26.94 0.98 -1.89
CA TYR A 113 26.19 2.21 -1.58
C TYR A 113 24.67 2.01 -1.67
N VAL A 114 24.20 1.30 -2.70
CA VAL A 114 22.77 1.03 -2.89
C VAL A 114 22.26 0.07 -1.80
N PHE A 115 23.10 -0.91 -1.41
CA PHE A 115 22.82 -1.76 -0.27
C PHE A 115 22.65 -0.96 1.03
N ALA A 116 23.61 -0.08 1.34
CA ALA A 116 23.56 0.78 2.52
C ALA A 116 22.34 1.71 2.53
N VAL A 117 21.95 2.25 1.38
CA VAL A 117 20.73 3.06 1.24
C VAL A 117 19.49 2.22 1.51
N GLY A 118 19.38 1.02 0.93
CA GLY A 118 18.23 0.13 1.17
C GLY A 118 18.06 -0.25 2.64
N VAL A 119 19.17 -0.65 3.30
CA VAL A 119 19.16 -0.99 4.73
C VAL A 119 18.84 0.23 5.60
N SER A 120 19.44 1.39 5.32
CA SER A 120 19.19 2.60 6.12
C SER A 120 17.76 3.09 6.01
N LEU A 121 17.14 2.95 4.83
CA LEU A 121 15.74 3.32 4.61
C LEU A 121 14.77 2.41 5.38
N ILE A 122 15.04 1.09 5.43
CA ILE A 122 14.26 0.14 6.25
C ILE A 122 14.41 0.47 7.73
N PHE A 123 15.64 0.71 8.19
CA PHE A 123 15.93 1.03 9.58
C PHE A 123 15.26 2.36 9.99
N ALA A 124 15.32 3.38 9.14
CA ALA A 124 14.64 4.65 9.36
C ALA A 124 13.12 4.47 9.43
N ALA A 125 12.53 3.76 8.46
CA ALA A 125 11.08 3.51 8.45
C ALA A 125 10.60 2.78 9.71
N PHE A 126 11.37 1.78 10.18
CA PHE A 126 11.06 1.05 11.41
C PHE A 126 11.09 1.95 12.65
N ASN A 127 12.14 2.77 12.80
CA ASN A 127 12.25 3.69 13.93
C ASN A 127 11.13 4.75 13.92
N ILE A 128 10.80 5.32 12.75
CA ILE A 128 9.72 6.30 12.62
C ILE A 128 8.36 5.65 12.94
N ALA A 129 8.12 4.42 12.48
CA ALA A 129 6.89 3.70 12.79
C ALA A 129 6.72 3.45 14.31
N ILE A 130 7.81 3.10 15.01
CA ILE A 130 7.78 2.97 16.48
C ILE A 130 7.49 4.32 17.15
N VAL A 131 8.07 5.41 16.65
CA VAL A 131 7.81 6.76 17.16
C VAL A 131 6.34 7.13 16.99
N PHE A 132 5.74 6.86 15.82
CA PHE A 132 4.30 7.08 15.58
C PHE A 132 3.44 6.28 16.54
N LEU A 133 3.78 5.02 16.78
CA LEU A 133 3.05 4.17 17.72
C LEU A 133 3.15 4.72 19.17
N ARG A 134 4.32 5.19 19.59
CA ARG A 134 4.53 5.83 20.91
C ARG A 134 3.81 7.17 21.05
N MET A 135 3.71 7.95 19.97
CA MET A 135 2.94 9.20 19.97
C MET A 135 1.44 8.93 20.09
N LYS A 136 0.94 7.88 19.44
CA LYS A 136 -0.47 7.49 19.52
C LYS A 136 -0.84 6.84 20.86
N ILE A 137 0.03 5.97 21.38
CA ILE A 137 -0.14 5.21 22.62
C ILE A 137 1.03 5.53 23.57
N PRO A 138 0.89 6.56 24.42
CA PRO A 138 1.89 6.87 25.43
C PRO A 138 2.01 5.69 26.41
N GLY A 139 3.23 5.22 26.65
CA GLY A 139 3.51 4.02 27.46
C GLY A 139 3.85 2.76 26.65
N TYR A 140 3.86 2.82 25.31
CA TYR A 140 4.27 1.69 24.47
C TYR A 140 5.79 1.41 24.60
N SER A 141 6.15 0.31 25.27
CA SER A 141 7.51 -0.22 25.36
C SER A 141 7.69 -1.43 24.44
N ILE A 142 8.87 -1.51 23.81
CA ILE A 142 9.21 -2.55 22.82
C ILE A 142 9.62 -3.88 23.49
N ILE A 143 9.97 -3.85 24.78
CA ILE A 143 10.59 -4.96 25.53
C ILE A 143 9.67 -5.48 26.65
N GLY A 144 8.61 -4.76 27.00
CA GLY A 144 7.61 -5.18 27.97
C GLY A 144 6.29 -4.55 27.60
N GLY A 145 5.27 -5.39 27.41
CA GLY A 145 3.90 -4.93 27.17
C GLY A 145 3.49 -3.92 28.24
N PHE A 146 2.76 -2.90 27.78
CA PHE A 146 2.00 -1.92 28.56
C PHE A 146 2.37 -1.87 30.06
N ASN A 147 3.37 -1.07 30.43
CA ASN A 147 3.52 -0.67 31.83
C ASN A 147 2.41 0.33 32.13
N ALA A 148 1.28 -0.21 32.60
CA ALA A 148 0.23 0.53 33.28
C ALA A 148 0.75 1.09 34.62
#